data_AF-A0A1B1YUN1-F1
#
_entry.id   AF-A0A1B1YUN1-F1
#
_cell.length_a   1.000
_cell.length_b   1.000
_cell.length_c   1.000
_cell.angle_alpha   90.00
_cell.angle_beta   90.00
_cell.angle_gamma   90.00
#
_symmetry.space_group_name_H-M   'P 1'
#
loop_
_entity.id
_entity.type
_entity.pdbx_description
1 polymer ?
#
loop_
_entity_poly.entity_id
_entity_poly.type
_entity_poly.pdbx_seq_one_letter_code
_entity_poly.pdbx_strand_id
1 'polypeptide(L)'
;MTFARSLGTVRAHLTQLNRQPLSRAALTIVLLLDAFVLSSIFDGLARHTAQLTQPDETVPARCRDIVLDRQWTPAGRLEQLGEVVNAHTAASVWQAQASRASPHPVCAPVVGAVDAVLADGALAKRFDDARALRRQSTDLRTQIERLKGSYDTALLEKIAGAEAPTRADTLGRELAAKTGALDEATGRLTQLEAAIGREAPVQALWQRIDAVQAADRERLRADLLQLETWYPVRRLGWELLFLAPLLGLFYAWNAASIRRGRAVQTLVSAHLLVVAFIPVLCKLLQLVYDVLPRHFLRQLMTLLESAHLVALWNYLAIAMAVAASLALIYVVQNKLFARDKLLARRIARGQCQDCGLALPPDSAFCPACGFGQFVPCPHCGQATHVHGRFCRECGQAMGRESTQ
;
A
#
# COMPACT_ATOMS: atom_id res chain seq x y z
N MET A 1 1.05 36.61 4.49
CA MET A 1 1.54 36.92 5.87
C MET A 1 0.61 36.41 6.99
N THR A 2 -0.67 36.14 6.75
CA THR A 2 -1.64 35.62 7.75
C THR A 2 -1.43 34.15 8.15
N PHE A 3 -1.05 33.27 7.21
CA PHE A 3 -0.86 31.84 7.47
C PHE A 3 0.31 31.54 8.43
N ALA A 4 1.42 32.26 8.30
CA ALA A 4 2.60 32.09 9.16
C ALA A 4 2.36 32.55 10.61
N ARG A 5 1.53 33.59 10.80
CA ARG A 5 1.09 34.07 12.12
C ARG A 5 0.17 33.04 12.79
N SER A 6 -0.79 32.49 12.04
CA SER A 6 -1.69 31.42 12.48
C SER A 6 -0.93 30.17 12.97
N LEU A 7 0.04 29.68 12.20
CA LEU A 7 0.89 28.54 12.58
C LEU A 7 1.71 28.79 13.86
N GLY A 8 2.17 30.03 14.07
CA GLY A 8 2.90 30.43 15.28
C GLY A 8 2.03 30.35 16.53
N THR A 9 0.77 30.78 16.43
CA THR A 9 -0.21 30.74 17.52
C THR A 9 -0.63 29.30 17.84
N VAL A 10 -0.91 28.47 16.83
CA VAL A 10 -1.23 27.04 17.02
C VAL A 10 -0.08 26.31 17.72
N ARG A 11 1.16 26.55 17.28
CA ARG A 11 2.35 25.96 17.93
C ARG A 11 2.51 26.40 19.38
N ALA A 12 2.22 27.67 19.70
CA ALA A 12 2.28 28.16 21.07
C ALA A 12 1.26 27.43 21.95
N HIS A 13 0.03 27.21 21.47
CA HIS A 13 -1.00 26.47 22.19
C HIS A 13 -0.71 24.97 22.38
N LEU A 14 0.12 24.36 21.53
CA LEU A 14 0.53 22.95 21.62
C LEU A 14 1.76 22.73 22.51
N THR A 15 2.58 23.75 22.78
CA THR A 15 3.89 23.56 23.43
C THR A 15 4.13 24.45 24.64
N GLN A 16 3.20 25.35 24.95
CA GLN A 16 3.32 26.28 26.06
C GLN A 16 2.09 26.22 26.97
N LEU A 17 2.34 26.21 28.27
CA LEU A 17 1.32 26.34 29.30
C LEU A 17 1.66 27.61 30.10
N ASN A 18 0.75 28.60 30.15
CA ASN A 18 0.98 29.87 30.86
C ASN A 18 2.32 30.57 30.50
N ARG A 19 2.66 30.62 29.20
CA ARG A 19 3.92 31.20 28.67
C ARG A 19 5.21 30.49 29.11
N GLN A 20 5.10 29.32 29.73
CA GLN A 20 6.22 28.44 30.06
C GLN A 20 6.24 27.21 29.13
N PRO A 21 7.42 26.70 28.75
CA PRO A 21 7.50 25.46 28.00
C PRO A 21 6.99 24.29 28.86
N LEU A 22 6.29 23.34 28.23
CA LEU A 22 5.83 22.14 28.92
C LEU A 22 6.98 21.36 29.57
N SER A 23 6.73 20.81 30.77
CA SER A 23 7.64 19.84 31.37
C SER A 23 7.68 18.56 30.53
N ARG A 24 8.82 17.86 30.53
CA ARG A 24 8.95 16.58 29.82
C ARG A 24 7.90 15.56 30.26
N ALA A 25 7.59 15.52 31.56
CA ALA A 25 6.56 14.63 32.11
C ALA A 25 5.16 14.93 31.55
N ALA A 26 4.77 16.22 31.51
CA ALA A 26 3.47 16.62 30.96
C ALA A 26 3.38 16.32 29.46
N LEU A 27 4.45 16.52 28.70
CA LEU A 27 4.51 16.17 27.28
C LEU A 27 4.35 14.65 27.08
N THR A 28 5.04 13.82 27.87
CA THR A 28 4.92 12.36 27.79
C THR A 28 3.48 11.90 28.07
N ILE A 29 2.83 12.46 29.09
CA ILE A 29 1.44 12.12 29.43
C ILE A 29 0.49 12.47 28.28
N VAL A 30 0.63 13.67 27.71
CA VAL A 30 -0.19 14.10 26.57
C VAL A 30 0.05 13.21 25.35
N LEU A 31 1.30 12.84 25.05
CA LEU A 31 1.61 11.94 23.94
C LEU A 31 1.05 10.52 24.13
N LEU A 32 1.03 10.00 25.36
CA LEU A 32 0.39 8.71 25.66
C LEU A 32 -1.12 8.77 25.47
N LEU A 33 -1.76 9.87 25.91
CA LEU A 33 -3.18 10.12 25.65
C LEU A 33 -3.45 10.21 24.14
N ASP A 34 -2.64 10.96 23.41
CA ASP A 34 -2.73 11.13 21.96
C ASP A 34 -2.64 9.77 21.24
N ALA A 35 -1.67 8.92 21.62
CA ALA A 35 -1.51 7.59 21.05
C ALA A 35 -2.71 6.68 21.34
N PHE A 36 -3.23 6.70 22.57
CA PHE A 36 -4.41 5.92 22.96
C PHE A 36 -5.67 6.35 22.18
N VAL A 37 -5.91 7.66 22.09
CA VAL A 37 -7.04 8.23 21.35
C VAL A 37 -6.92 7.90 19.87
N LEU A 38 -5.74 8.07 19.29
CA LEU A 38 -5.48 7.74 17.88
C LEU A 38 -5.76 6.26 17.58
N SER A 39 -5.27 5.35 18.43
CA SER A 39 -5.51 3.91 18.28
C SER A 39 -7.01 3.58 18.37
N SER A 40 -7.72 4.20 19.30
CA SER A 40 -9.15 3.99 19.50
C SER A 40 -9.98 4.53 18.32
N ILE A 41 -9.58 5.68 17.73
CA ILE A 41 -10.22 6.23 16.53
C ILE A 41 -10.00 5.29 15.34
N PHE A 42 -8.77 4.80 15.12
CA PHE A 42 -8.50 3.88 14.01
C PHE A 42 -9.24 2.56 14.13
N ASP A 43 -9.29 1.97 15.33
CA ASP A 43 -10.01 0.73 15.56
C ASP A 43 -11.53 0.91 15.40
N GLY A 44 -12.09 2.00 15.94
CA GLY A 44 -13.48 2.37 15.73
C GLY A 44 -13.83 2.59 14.25
N LEU A 45 -12.95 3.27 13.51
CA LEU A 45 -13.11 3.51 12.08
C LEU A 45 -13.06 2.22 11.27
N ALA A 46 -12.14 1.30 11.60
CA ALA A 46 -12.03 0.00 10.94
C ALA A 46 -13.30 -0.83 11.15
N ARG A 47 -13.82 -0.89 12.38
CA ARG A 47 -15.06 -1.61 12.70
C ARG A 47 -16.30 -1.00 12.03
N HIS A 48 -16.37 0.32 11.94
CA HIS A 48 -17.49 1.02 11.28
C HIS A 48 -17.44 0.83 9.75
N THR A 49 -16.25 0.95 9.15
CA THR A 49 -16.09 0.75 7.70
C THR A 49 -16.24 -0.70 7.27
N ALA A 50 -15.96 -1.68 8.14
CA ALA A 50 -16.21 -3.09 7.88
C ALA A 50 -17.71 -3.44 7.71
N GLN A 51 -18.63 -2.52 8.01
CA GLN A 51 -20.06 -2.68 7.75
C GLN A 51 -20.43 -2.36 6.30
N LEU A 52 -19.57 -1.68 5.54
CA LEU A 52 -19.79 -1.38 4.13
C LEU A 52 -19.60 -2.63 3.29
N THR A 53 -20.56 -2.90 2.43
CA THR A 53 -20.44 -3.95 1.42
C THR A 53 -19.31 -3.62 0.46
N GLN A 54 -18.34 -4.54 0.35
CA GLN A 54 -17.22 -4.38 -0.55
C GLN A 54 -17.64 -4.77 -1.98
N PRO A 55 -17.00 -4.21 -3.03
CA PRO A 55 -17.25 -4.63 -4.41
C PRO A 55 -17.04 -6.14 -4.59
N ASP A 56 -16.05 -6.71 -3.91
CA ASP A 56 -15.76 -8.14 -3.90
C ASP A 56 -16.87 -9.00 -3.28
N GLU A 57 -17.74 -8.45 -2.43
CA GLU A 57 -18.90 -9.19 -1.90
C GLU A 57 -20.03 -9.28 -2.94
N THR A 58 -20.19 -8.25 -3.77
CA THR A 58 -21.24 -8.22 -4.81
C THR A 58 -20.77 -8.95 -6.07
N VAL A 59 -19.50 -8.80 -6.44
CA VAL A 59 -18.86 -9.47 -7.57
C VAL A 59 -17.61 -10.20 -7.05
N PRO A 60 -17.77 -11.44 -6.54
CA PRO A 60 -16.66 -12.23 -6.01
C PRO A 60 -15.54 -12.41 -7.02
N ALA A 61 -14.30 -12.47 -6.54
CA ALA A 61 -13.12 -12.71 -7.37
C ALA A 61 -13.27 -13.97 -8.24
N ARG A 62 -13.90 -15.02 -7.70
CA ARG A 62 -14.19 -16.25 -8.45
C ARG A 62 -15.15 -16.01 -9.62
N CYS A 63 -16.17 -15.17 -9.44
CA CYS A 63 -17.05 -14.80 -10.55
C CYS A 63 -16.28 -14.01 -11.62
N ARG A 64 -15.40 -13.08 -11.23
CA ARG A 64 -14.58 -12.31 -12.18
C ARG A 64 -13.70 -13.22 -13.02
N ASP A 65 -12.99 -14.14 -12.37
CA ASP A 65 -12.10 -15.09 -13.06
C ASP A 65 -12.89 -15.94 -14.09
N ILE A 66 -14.04 -16.47 -13.69
CA ILE A 66 -14.85 -17.37 -14.53
C ILE A 66 -15.57 -16.62 -15.65
N VAL A 67 -16.15 -15.45 -15.38
CA VAL A 67 -17.05 -14.76 -16.32
C VAL A 67 -16.31 -13.77 -17.21
N LEU A 68 -15.31 -13.06 -16.67
CA LEU A 68 -14.62 -11.97 -17.34
C LEU A 68 -13.23 -12.37 -17.88
N ASP A 69 -12.45 -13.12 -17.10
CA ASP A 69 -11.03 -13.34 -17.42
C ASP A 69 -10.79 -14.61 -18.24
N ARG A 70 -11.60 -15.67 -18.04
CA ARG A 70 -11.48 -16.94 -18.76
C ARG A 70 -12.35 -17.02 -20.01
N GLN A 71 -11.76 -17.58 -21.07
CA GLN A 71 -12.49 -18.00 -22.27
C GLN A 71 -12.70 -19.51 -22.22
N TRP A 72 -13.95 -19.92 -22.03
CA TRP A 72 -14.35 -21.32 -21.96
C TRP A 72 -14.51 -21.90 -23.36
N THR A 73 -13.50 -22.63 -23.83
CA THR A 73 -13.58 -23.36 -25.10
C THR A 73 -13.96 -24.82 -24.86
N PRO A 74 -14.68 -25.50 -25.77
CA PRO A 74 -15.04 -26.90 -25.60
C PRO A 74 -13.83 -27.83 -25.38
N ALA A 75 -12.70 -27.51 -26.00
CA ALA A 75 -11.48 -28.31 -25.92
C ALA A 75 -10.71 -28.15 -24.60
N GLY A 76 -10.79 -26.99 -23.93
CA GLY A 76 -9.99 -26.67 -22.74
C GLY A 76 -10.78 -26.46 -21.46
N ARG A 77 -12.13 -26.38 -21.52
CA ARG A 77 -12.95 -26.01 -20.36
C ARG A 77 -12.80 -26.94 -19.16
N LEU A 78 -12.61 -28.24 -19.39
CA LEU A 78 -12.53 -29.22 -18.31
C LEU A 78 -11.19 -29.13 -17.56
N GLU A 79 -10.11 -28.84 -18.29
CA GLU A 79 -8.79 -28.56 -17.71
C GLU A 79 -8.81 -27.27 -16.89
N GLN A 80 -9.37 -26.18 -17.43
CA GLN A 80 -9.51 -24.90 -16.73
C GLN A 80 -10.35 -25.03 -15.45
N LEU A 81 -11.43 -25.81 -15.47
CA LEU A 81 -12.22 -26.09 -14.27
C LEU A 81 -11.41 -26.88 -13.24
N GLY A 82 -10.59 -27.84 -13.68
CA GLY A 82 -9.67 -28.56 -12.80
C GLY A 82 -8.68 -27.65 -12.08
N GLU A 83 -8.19 -26.58 -12.72
CA GLU A 83 -7.36 -25.57 -12.06
C GLU A 83 -8.12 -24.84 -10.95
N VAL A 84 -9.38 -24.45 -11.22
CA VAL A 84 -10.23 -23.76 -10.23
C VAL A 84 -10.53 -24.67 -9.04
N VAL A 85 -10.90 -25.93 -9.28
CA VAL A 85 -11.21 -26.91 -8.23
C VAL A 85 -10.00 -27.21 -7.37
N ASN A 86 -8.86 -27.52 -8.00
CA ASN A 86 -7.64 -27.93 -7.30
C ASN A 86 -6.92 -26.78 -6.59
N ALA A 87 -7.15 -25.52 -7.01
CA ALA A 87 -6.70 -24.35 -6.26
C ALA A 87 -7.50 -24.16 -4.95
N HIS A 88 -8.77 -24.56 -4.92
CA HIS A 88 -9.66 -24.38 -3.78
C HIS A 88 -9.56 -25.50 -2.74
N THR A 89 -9.33 -26.75 -3.15
CA THR A 89 -9.09 -27.85 -2.19
C THR A 89 -7.85 -27.62 -1.34
N ALA A 90 -6.85 -26.91 -1.86
CA ALA A 90 -5.67 -26.48 -1.11
C ALA A 90 -5.92 -25.28 -0.17
N ALA A 91 -6.98 -24.50 -0.41
CA ALA A 91 -7.27 -23.23 0.28
C ALA A 91 -8.48 -23.29 1.22
N SER A 92 -9.19 -24.42 1.31
CA SER A 92 -10.46 -24.61 2.03
C SER A 92 -10.40 -24.43 3.56
N VAL A 93 -9.26 -24.03 4.12
CA VAL A 93 -9.12 -23.67 5.53
C VAL A 93 -9.43 -22.18 5.79
N TRP A 94 -9.46 -21.32 4.75
CA TRP A 94 -9.65 -19.89 4.95
C TRP A 94 -10.77 -19.29 4.08
N GLN A 95 -11.82 -18.85 4.78
CA GLN A 95 -12.77 -17.79 4.39
C GLN A 95 -14.02 -18.20 3.58
N ALA A 96 -14.91 -18.95 4.23
CA ALA A 96 -16.35 -18.71 4.07
C ALA A 96 -16.73 -17.46 4.89
N GLN A 97 -16.24 -16.28 4.49
CA GLN A 97 -16.73 -15.03 5.06
C GLN A 97 -18.13 -14.83 4.51
N ALA A 98 -19.16 -14.97 5.35
CA ALA A 98 -20.55 -14.84 4.94
C ALA A 98 -20.76 -13.48 4.25
N SER A 99 -20.98 -13.50 2.94
CA SER A 99 -21.23 -12.29 2.15
C SER A 99 -22.52 -11.65 2.62
N ARG A 100 -22.48 -10.38 3.01
CA ARG A 100 -23.68 -9.63 3.41
C ARG A 100 -24.45 -9.07 2.22
N ALA A 101 -23.78 -8.95 1.08
CA ALA A 101 -24.38 -8.49 -0.17
C ALA A 101 -25.01 -9.65 -0.95
N SER A 102 -26.14 -9.36 -1.60
CA SER A 102 -26.64 -10.25 -2.65
C SER A 102 -25.66 -10.27 -3.81
N PRO A 103 -25.19 -11.44 -4.26
CA PRO A 103 -24.30 -11.52 -5.41
C PRO A 103 -24.99 -10.98 -6.66
N HIS A 104 -24.19 -10.39 -7.55
CA HIS A 104 -24.64 -9.87 -8.84
C HIS A 104 -25.45 -10.93 -9.62
N PRO A 105 -26.52 -10.56 -10.35
CA PRO A 105 -27.41 -11.53 -11.02
C PRO A 105 -26.70 -12.47 -12.00
N VAL A 106 -25.62 -12.01 -12.65
CA VAL A 106 -24.78 -12.83 -13.54
C VAL A 106 -23.90 -13.80 -12.73
N CYS A 107 -23.44 -13.39 -11.54
CA CYS A 107 -22.52 -14.16 -10.71
C CYS A 107 -23.23 -15.24 -9.88
N ALA A 108 -24.40 -14.95 -9.33
CA ALA A 108 -25.15 -15.87 -8.46
C ALA A 108 -25.32 -17.29 -9.05
N PRO A 109 -25.80 -17.47 -10.29
CA PRO A 109 -25.98 -18.82 -10.85
C PRO A 109 -24.66 -19.54 -11.14
N VAL A 110 -23.62 -18.80 -11.54
CA VAL A 110 -22.30 -19.37 -11.88
C VAL A 110 -21.57 -19.81 -10.62
N VAL A 111 -21.50 -18.93 -9.61
CA VAL A 111 -20.83 -19.22 -8.32
C VAL A 111 -21.51 -20.40 -7.63
N GLY A 112 -22.84 -20.42 -7.57
CA GLY A 112 -23.59 -21.54 -6.97
C GLY A 112 -23.34 -22.87 -7.68
N ALA A 113 -23.20 -22.88 -9.02
CA ALA A 113 -22.86 -24.08 -9.77
C ALA A 113 -21.42 -24.57 -9.50
N VAL A 114 -20.47 -23.64 -9.31
CA VAL A 114 -19.10 -24.00 -8.92
C VAL A 114 -19.05 -24.52 -7.48
N ASP A 115 -19.80 -23.91 -6.56
CA ASP A 115 -19.88 -24.38 -5.18
C ASP A 115 -20.45 -25.80 -5.11
N ALA A 116 -21.40 -26.15 -5.97
CA ALA A 116 -21.91 -27.52 -6.09
C ALA A 116 -20.83 -28.51 -6.57
N VAL A 117 -19.94 -28.10 -7.48
CA VAL A 117 -18.79 -28.92 -7.92
C VAL A 117 -17.77 -29.10 -6.78
N LEU A 118 -17.51 -28.02 -6.01
CA LEU A 118 -16.56 -28.04 -4.89
C LEU A 118 -17.06 -28.81 -3.67
N ALA A 119 -18.38 -28.83 -3.44
CA ALA A 119 -19.00 -29.56 -2.33
C ALA A 119 -18.89 -31.08 -2.50
N ASP A 120 -18.73 -31.57 -3.73
CA ASP A 120 -18.53 -32.99 -4.01
C ASP A 120 -17.05 -33.37 -3.89
N GLY A 121 -16.70 -33.91 -2.72
CA GLY A 121 -15.33 -34.37 -2.43
C GLY A 121 -14.88 -35.53 -3.33
N ALA A 122 -15.79 -36.36 -3.85
CA ALA A 122 -15.43 -37.44 -4.77
C ALA A 122 -15.08 -36.86 -6.16
N LEU A 123 -15.82 -35.87 -6.62
CA LEU A 123 -15.53 -35.14 -7.84
C LEU A 123 -14.21 -34.36 -7.75
N ALA A 124 -13.97 -33.69 -6.62
CA ALA A 124 -12.70 -33.01 -6.36
C ALA A 124 -11.51 -33.98 -6.46
N LYS A 125 -11.63 -35.18 -5.86
CA LYS A 125 -10.60 -36.22 -5.98
C LYS A 125 -10.36 -36.65 -7.43
N ARG A 126 -11.40 -36.77 -8.26
CA ARG A 126 -11.25 -37.08 -9.69
C ARG A 126 -10.51 -35.99 -10.46
N PHE A 127 -10.71 -34.71 -10.11
CA PHE A 127 -9.94 -33.60 -10.67
C PHE A 127 -8.47 -33.62 -10.25
N ASP A 128 -8.17 -34.05 -9.02
CA ASP A 128 -6.79 -34.28 -8.56
C ASP A 128 -6.12 -35.45 -9.30
N ASP A 129 -6.84 -36.57 -9.47
CA ASP A 129 -6.36 -37.73 -10.23
C ASP A 129 -6.10 -37.38 -11.71
N ALA A 130 -6.99 -36.61 -12.33
CA ALA A 130 -6.81 -36.10 -13.69
C ALA A 130 -5.60 -35.17 -13.80
N ARG A 131 -5.37 -34.31 -12.79
CA ARG A 131 -4.18 -33.44 -12.73
C ARG A 131 -2.89 -34.27 -12.60
N ALA A 132 -2.90 -35.34 -11.81
CA ALA A 132 -1.77 -36.25 -11.65
C ALA A 132 -1.44 -36.98 -12.96
N LEU A 133 -2.45 -37.54 -13.65
CA LEU A 133 -2.29 -38.18 -14.95
C LEU A 133 -1.79 -37.22 -16.03
N ARG A 134 -2.28 -35.97 -16.04
CA ARG A 134 -1.81 -34.94 -16.97
C ARG A 134 -0.34 -34.59 -16.72
N ARG A 135 0.09 -34.45 -15.46
CA ARG A 135 1.51 -34.25 -15.10
C ARG A 135 2.37 -35.42 -15.55
N GLN A 136 1.92 -36.66 -15.30
CA GLN A 136 2.62 -37.87 -15.71
C GLN A 136 2.77 -37.94 -17.23
N SER A 137 1.71 -37.62 -17.98
CA SER A 137 1.72 -37.62 -19.45
C SER A 137 2.72 -36.59 -20.01
N THR A 138 2.77 -35.39 -19.42
CA THR A 138 3.74 -34.34 -19.79
C THR A 138 5.19 -34.76 -19.49
N ASP A 139 5.43 -35.41 -18.35
CA ASP A 139 6.76 -35.92 -17.97
C ASP A 139 7.21 -37.04 -18.92
N LEU A 140 6.37 -38.04 -19.19
CA LEU A 140 6.64 -39.10 -20.15
C LEU A 140 6.93 -38.55 -21.54
N ARG A 141 6.15 -37.57 -22.01
CA ARG A 141 6.38 -36.90 -23.30
C ARG A 141 7.74 -36.22 -23.35
N THR A 142 8.13 -35.54 -22.27
CA THR A 142 9.46 -34.91 -22.17
C THR A 142 10.59 -35.93 -22.19
N GLN A 143 10.43 -37.06 -21.49
CA GLN A 143 11.41 -38.14 -21.48
C GLN A 143 11.53 -38.83 -22.85
N ILE A 144 10.42 -39.06 -23.54
CA ILE A 144 10.39 -39.60 -24.90
C ILE A 144 11.16 -38.70 -25.86
N GLU A 145 10.92 -37.38 -25.83
CA GLU A 145 11.64 -36.45 -26.70
C GLU A 145 13.15 -36.42 -26.41
N ARG A 146 13.56 -36.54 -25.15
CA ARG A 146 14.99 -36.67 -24.79
C ARG A 146 15.60 -37.99 -25.29
N LEU A 147 14.86 -39.10 -25.17
CA LEU A 147 15.31 -40.42 -25.62
C LEU A 147 15.36 -40.54 -27.14
N LYS A 148 14.49 -39.86 -27.88
CA LYS A 148 14.55 -39.83 -29.35
C LYS A 148 15.90 -39.29 -29.83
N GLY A 149 16.37 -38.19 -29.27
CA GLY A 149 17.67 -37.62 -29.65
C GLY A 149 18.86 -38.57 -29.39
N SER A 150 18.86 -39.30 -28.27
CA SER A 150 19.92 -40.27 -27.97
C SER A 150 19.80 -41.55 -28.80
N TYR A 151 18.56 -41.99 -29.09
CA TYR A 151 18.28 -43.13 -29.96
C TYR A 151 18.72 -42.87 -31.39
N ASP A 152 18.39 -41.70 -31.96
CA ASP A 152 18.79 -41.33 -33.32
C ASP A 152 20.32 -41.31 -33.48
N THR A 153 21.03 -40.79 -32.47
CA THR A 153 22.50 -40.82 -32.43
C THR A 153 23.03 -42.26 -32.38
N ALA A 154 22.49 -43.10 -31.49
CA ALA A 154 22.90 -44.51 -31.38
C ALA A 154 22.58 -45.33 -32.64
N LEU A 155 21.50 -44.98 -33.35
CA LEU A 155 21.13 -45.60 -34.62
C LEU A 155 22.14 -45.26 -35.72
N LEU A 156 22.58 -44.00 -35.80
CA LEU A 156 23.64 -43.59 -36.72
C LEU A 156 24.98 -44.29 -36.41
N GLU A 157 25.33 -44.44 -35.13
CA GLU A 157 26.51 -45.21 -34.69
C GLU A 157 26.42 -46.69 -35.10
N LYS A 158 25.22 -47.30 -35.01
CA LYS A 158 24.96 -48.68 -35.45
C LYS A 158 25.12 -48.84 -36.96
N ILE A 159 24.65 -47.87 -37.75
CA ILE A 159 24.83 -47.85 -39.20
C ILE A 159 26.31 -47.67 -39.58
N ALA A 160 27.05 -46.89 -38.79
CA ALA A 160 28.49 -46.67 -38.98
C ALA A 160 29.38 -47.86 -38.56
N GLY A 161 28.81 -48.95 -38.02
CA GLY A 161 29.55 -50.18 -37.71
C GLY A 161 30.41 -50.15 -36.44
N ALA A 162 30.24 -49.16 -35.57
CA ALA A 162 30.85 -49.15 -34.23
C ALA A 162 30.14 -50.15 -33.30
N GLU A 163 30.67 -50.42 -32.09
CA GLU A 163 30.09 -51.27 -31.02
C GLU A 163 28.72 -50.80 -30.46
N ALA A 164 27.88 -50.19 -31.29
CA ALA A 164 26.57 -49.64 -31.00
C ALA A 164 25.32 -50.55 -31.17
N PRO A 165 25.36 -51.82 -31.63
CA PRO A 165 24.12 -52.57 -31.87
C PRO A 165 23.27 -52.73 -30.60
N THR A 166 23.90 -53.07 -29.48
CA THR A 166 23.24 -53.24 -28.18
C THR A 166 22.66 -51.94 -27.62
N ARG A 167 23.35 -50.81 -27.82
CA ARG A 167 22.92 -49.50 -27.30
C ARG A 167 21.66 -49.00 -27.99
N ALA A 168 21.63 -49.06 -29.33
CA ALA A 168 20.45 -48.67 -30.10
C ALA A 168 19.24 -49.56 -29.75
N ASP A 169 19.43 -50.86 -29.59
CA ASP A 169 18.35 -51.80 -29.26
C ASP A 169 17.83 -51.61 -27.82
N THR A 170 18.68 -51.24 -26.86
CA THR A 170 18.25 -50.88 -25.50
C THR A 170 17.43 -49.59 -25.47
N LEU A 171 17.89 -48.54 -26.17
CA LEU A 171 17.18 -47.26 -26.25
C LEU A 171 15.85 -47.41 -26.98
N GLY A 172 15.79 -48.23 -28.04
CA GLY A 172 14.55 -48.53 -28.76
C GLY A 172 13.50 -49.23 -27.88
N ARG A 173 13.91 -50.19 -27.02
CA ARG A 173 13.00 -50.83 -26.06
C ARG A 173 12.51 -49.86 -24.99
N GLU A 174 13.38 -48.99 -24.49
CA GLU A 174 12.99 -47.98 -23.50
C GLU A 174 12.02 -46.94 -24.10
N LEU A 175 12.28 -46.50 -25.34
CA LEU A 175 11.40 -45.60 -26.07
C LEU A 175 10.02 -46.23 -26.28
N ALA A 176 9.96 -47.50 -26.71
CA ALA A 176 8.70 -48.22 -26.88
C ALA A 176 7.94 -48.38 -25.55
N ALA A 177 8.64 -48.73 -24.47
CA ALA A 177 8.03 -48.87 -23.14
C ALA A 177 7.44 -47.54 -22.63
N LYS A 178 8.19 -46.43 -22.75
CA LYS A 178 7.68 -45.11 -22.33
C LYS A 178 6.55 -44.60 -23.22
N THR A 179 6.60 -44.89 -24.52
CA THR A 179 5.50 -44.56 -25.45
C THR A 179 4.23 -45.32 -25.07
N GLY A 180 4.32 -46.63 -24.79
CA GLY A 180 3.20 -47.42 -24.30
C GLY A 180 2.64 -46.90 -22.97
N ALA A 181 3.50 -46.48 -22.04
CA ALA A 181 3.07 -45.86 -20.78
C ALA A 181 2.39 -44.50 -20.99
N LEU A 182 2.83 -43.70 -21.96
CA LEU A 182 2.21 -42.43 -22.33
C LEU A 182 0.81 -42.67 -22.94
N ASP A 183 0.69 -43.64 -23.83
CA ASP A 183 -0.60 -44.00 -24.45
C ASP A 183 -1.59 -44.50 -23.40
N GLU A 184 -1.13 -45.32 -22.44
CA GLU A 184 -1.94 -45.78 -21.32
C GLU A 184 -2.38 -44.62 -20.41
N ALA A 185 -1.46 -43.73 -20.03
CA ALA A 185 -1.76 -42.58 -19.19
C ALA A 185 -2.76 -41.62 -19.88
N THR A 186 -2.58 -41.39 -21.18
CA THR A 186 -3.46 -40.55 -22.00
C THR A 186 -4.84 -41.19 -22.16
N GLY A 187 -4.89 -42.51 -22.37
CA GLY A 187 -6.15 -43.27 -22.43
C GLY A 187 -6.93 -43.21 -21.11
N ARG A 188 -6.24 -43.35 -19.97
CA ARG A 188 -6.87 -43.20 -18.65
C ARG A 188 -7.34 -41.77 -18.39
N LEU A 189 -6.55 -40.76 -18.79
CA LEU A 189 -6.91 -39.35 -18.65
C LEU A 189 -8.18 -39.04 -19.45
N THR A 190 -8.26 -39.44 -20.72
CA THR A 190 -9.44 -39.19 -21.56
C THR A 190 -10.70 -39.87 -21.02
N GLN A 191 -10.59 -41.10 -20.52
CA GLN A 191 -11.71 -41.79 -19.86
C GLN A 191 -12.18 -41.06 -18.59
N LEU A 192 -11.23 -40.62 -17.75
CA LEU A 192 -11.54 -39.90 -16.51
C LEU A 192 -12.18 -38.54 -16.80
N GLU A 193 -11.65 -37.78 -17.76
CA GLU A 193 -12.21 -36.49 -18.19
C GLU A 193 -13.61 -36.64 -18.78
N ALA A 194 -13.85 -37.69 -19.56
CA ALA A 194 -15.18 -38.00 -20.07
C ALA A 194 -16.16 -38.36 -18.94
N ALA A 195 -15.70 -39.06 -17.90
CA ALA A 195 -16.51 -39.36 -16.72
C ALA A 195 -16.84 -38.07 -15.93
N ILE A 196 -15.85 -37.21 -15.67
CA ILE A 196 -16.03 -35.91 -15.02
C ILE A 196 -17.03 -35.04 -15.81
N GLY A 197 -16.90 -34.98 -17.13
CA GLY A 197 -17.78 -34.19 -18.00
C GLY A 197 -19.24 -34.66 -18.02
N ARG A 198 -19.52 -35.89 -17.57
CA ARG A 198 -20.87 -36.47 -17.48
C ARG A 198 -21.55 -36.23 -16.14
N GLU A 199 -20.82 -35.77 -15.13
CA GLU A 199 -21.37 -35.51 -13.81
C GLU A 199 -22.39 -34.36 -13.85
N ALA A 200 -23.53 -34.55 -13.18
CA ALA A 200 -24.61 -33.57 -13.13
C ALA A 200 -24.16 -32.15 -12.71
N PRO A 201 -23.36 -31.95 -11.64
CA PRO A 201 -22.91 -30.60 -11.24
C PRO A 201 -22.03 -29.94 -12.30
N VAL A 202 -21.23 -30.72 -13.03
CA VAL A 202 -20.35 -30.22 -14.11
C VAL A 202 -21.18 -29.81 -15.33
N GLN A 203 -22.18 -30.61 -15.72
CA GLN A 203 -23.09 -30.26 -16.80
C GLN A 203 -23.94 -29.03 -16.48
N ALA A 204 -24.43 -28.92 -15.25
CA ALA A 204 -25.17 -27.74 -14.79
C ALA A 204 -24.29 -26.48 -14.86
N LEU A 205 -23.02 -26.56 -14.46
CA LEU A 205 -22.07 -25.47 -14.58
C LEU A 205 -21.88 -25.03 -16.05
N TRP A 206 -21.73 -25.99 -16.97
CA TRP A 206 -21.61 -25.67 -18.39
C TRP A 206 -22.85 -24.96 -18.94
N GLN A 207 -24.05 -25.42 -18.58
CA GLN A 207 -25.27 -24.73 -18.97
C GLN A 207 -25.32 -23.28 -18.45
N ARG A 208 -24.80 -23.01 -17.24
CA ARG A 208 -24.74 -21.65 -16.69
C ARG A 208 -23.71 -20.79 -17.41
N ILE A 209 -22.53 -21.32 -17.69
CA ILE A 209 -21.46 -20.60 -18.39
C ILE A 209 -21.87 -20.30 -19.84
N ASP A 210 -22.43 -21.29 -20.53
CA ASP A 210 -22.85 -21.16 -21.93
C ASP A 210 -24.07 -20.23 -22.08
N ALA A 211 -24.88 -20.06 -21.02
CA ALA A 211 -25.97 -19.09 -20.99
C ALA A 211 -25.51 -17.64 -20.88
N VAL A 212 -24.28 -17.37 -20.42
CA VAL A 212 -23.75 -16.01 -20.29
C VAL A 212 -23.44 -15.41 -21.65
N GLN A 213 -24.16 -14.36 -22.03
CA GLN A 213 -23.97 -13.66 -23.29
C GLN A 213 -22.85 -12.62 -23.21
N ALA A 214 -22.38 -12.15 -24.36
CA ALA A 214 -21.42 -11.04 -24.43
C ALA A 214 -21.96 -9.78 -23.73
N ALA A 215 -23.27 -9.50 -23.89
CA ALA A 215 -23.95 -8.39 -23.21
C ALA A 215 -23.92 -8.52 -21.68
N ASP A 216 -24.00 -9.73 -21.13
CA ASP A 216 -23.91 -9.96 -19.68
C ASP A 216 -22.50 -9.69 -19.16
N ARG A 217 -21.47 -10.04 -19.94
CA ARG A 217 -20.07 -9.75 -19.61
C ARG A 217 -19.80 -8.24 -19.63
N GLU A 218 -20.29 -7.54 -20.64
CA GLU A 218 -20.16 -6.09 -20.74
C GLU A 218 -20.87 -5.38 -19.59
N ARG A 219 -22.09 -5.82 -19.26
CA ARG A 219 -22.85 -5.31 -18.12
C ARG A 219 -22.11 -5.56 -16.81
N LEU A 220 -21.64 -6.78 -16.56
CA LEU A 220 -20.88 -7.11 -15.36
C LEU A 220 -19.61 -6.25 -15.24
N ARG A 221 -18.91 -6.02 -16.35
CA ARG A 221 -17.71 -5.17 -16.38
C ARG A 221 -18.05 -3.70 -16.08
N ALA A 222 -19.12 -3.18 -16.67
CA ALA A 222 -19.59 -1.82 -16.42
C ALA A 222 -20.01 -1.62 -14.96
N ASP A 223 -20.79 -2.56 -14.41
CA ASP A 223 -21.27 -2.53 -13.03
C ASP A 223 -20.08 -2.66 -12.04
N LEU A 224 -19.10 -3.52 -12.32
CA LEU A 224 -17.89 -3.64 -11.51
C LEU A 224 -17.07 -2.34 -11.50
N LEU A 225 -16.85 -1.73 -12.66
CA LEU A 225 -16.13 -0.44 -12.75
C LEU A 225 -16.88 0.67 -12.00
N GLN A 226 -18.22 0.68 -12.07
CA GLN A 226 -19.03 1.63 -11.31
C GLN A 226 -18.90 1.39 -9.80
N LEU A 227 -18.92 0.14 -9.33
CA LEU A 227 -18.74 -0.19 -7.93
C LEU A 227 -17.35 0.22 -7.43
N GLU A 228 -16.29 -0.12 -8.17
CA GLU A 228 -14.90 0.21 -7.80
C GLU A 228 -14.63 1.72 -7.77
N THR A 229 -15.28 2.49 -8.63
CA THR A 229 -15.10 3.96 -8.68
C THR A 229 -15.82 4.67 -7.53
N TRP A 230 -17.03 4.24 -7.19
CA TRP A 230 -17.83 4.88 -6.14
C TRP A 230 -17.52 4.37 -4.74
N TYR A 231 -16.98 3.15 -4.60
CA TYR A 231 -16.67 2.56 -3.30
C TYR A 231 -15.68 3.41 -2.47
N PRO A 232 -14.54 3.90 -3.00
CA PRO A 232 -13.63 4.77 -2.25
C PRO A 232 -14.30 6.05 -1.73
N VAL A 233 -15.17 6.65 -2.55
CA VAL A 233 -15.90 7.88 -2.18
C VAL A 233 -16.94 7.61 -1.09
N ARG A 234 -17.72 6.54 -1.24
CA ARG A 234 -18.71 6.13 -0.22
C ARG A 234 -18.03 5.77 1.09
N ARG A 235 -16.92 5.03 1.03
CA ARG A 235 -16.11 4.70 2.20
C ARG A 235 -15.64 5.95 2.93
N LEU A 236 -15.07 6.93 2.21
CA LEU A 236 -14.66 8.19 2.82
C LEU A 236 -15.86 8.93 3.44
N GLY A 237 -17.02 8.94 2.77
CA GLY A 237 -18.24 9.55 3.30
C GLY A 237 -18.64 8.99 4.66
N TRP A 238 -18.62 7.67 4.83
CA TRP A 238 -18.92 7.01 6.11
C TRP A 238 -17.82 7.20 7.17
N GLU A 239 -16.56 7.23 6.75
CA GLU A 239 -15.43 7.57 7.62
C GLU A 239 -15.59 9.00 8.16
N LEU A 240 -15.88 9.97 7.28
CA LEU A 240 -16.14 11.36 7.66
C LEU A 240 -17.39 11.51 8.51
N LEU A 241 -18.45 10.75 8.24
CA LEU A 241 -19.67 10.75 9.07
C LEU A 241 -19.37 10.33 10.51
N PHE A 242 -18.49 9.34 10.70
CA PHE A 242 -18.04 8.90 12.02
C PHE A 242 -17.12 9.93 12.71
N LEU A 243 -16.18 10.53 11.97
CA LEU A 243 -15.22 11.49 12.54
C LEU A 243 -15.79 12.90 12.76
N ALA A 244 -16.74 13.34 11.95
CA ALA A 244 -17.34 14.68 12.02
C ALA A 244 -17.90 15.05 13.41
N PRO A 245 -18.69 14.21 14.11
CA PRO A 245 -19.18 14.55 15.45
C PRO A 245 -18.04 14.68 16.47
N LEU A 246 -17.02 13.81 16.39
CA LEU A 246 -15.85 13.85 17.27
C LEU A 246 -15.02 15.13 17.05
N LEU A 247 -14.76 15.48 15.79
CA LEU A 247 -14.06 16.70 15.41
C LEU A 247 -14.84 17.95 15.82
N GLY A 248 -16.16 17.95 15.63
CA GLY A 248 -17.05 19.03 16.06
C GLY A 248 -16.99 19.24 17.57
N LEU A 249 -17.00 18.15 18.36
CA LEU A 249 -16.88 18.19 19.81
C LEU A 249 -15.53 18.77 20.26
N PHE A 250 -14.41 18.27 19.74
CA PHE A 250 -13.08 18.77 20.09
C PHE A 250 -12.86 20.21 19.64
N TYR A 251 -13.38 20.58 18.47
CA TYR A 251 -13.34 21.95 17.98
C TYR A 251 -14.14 22.89 18.89
N ALA A 252 -15.38 22.54 19.22
CA ALA A 252 -16.23 23.32 20.11
C ALA A 252 -15.62 23.47 21.51
N TRP A 253 -15.03 22.39 22.05
CA TRP A 253 -14.34 22.41 23.34
C TRP A 253 -13.09 23.30 23.30
N ASN A 254 -12.25 23.19 22.28
CA ASN A 254 -11.07 24.03 22.12
C ASN A 254 -11.45 25.51 21.99
N ALA A 255 -12.45 25.83 21.14
CA ALA A 255 -12.96 27.19 20.99
C ALA A 255 -13.55 27.74 22.30
N ALA A 256 -14.26 26.93 23.08
CA ALA A 256 -14.75 27.31 24.41
C ALA A 256 -13.61 27.52 25.42
N SER A 257 -12.56 26.68 25.38
CA SER A 257 -11.41 26.77 26.29
C SER A 257 -10.58 28.03 26.05
N ILE A 258 -10.33 28.36 24.77
CA ILE A 258 -9.63 29.59 24.37
C ILE A 258 -10.43 30.82 24.83
N ARG A 259 -11.75 30.83 24.60
CA ARG A 259 -12.64 31.94 25.04
C ARG A 259 -12.65 32.13 26.56
N ARG A 260 -12.54 31.04 27.33
CA ARG A 260 -12.56 31.07 28.80
C ARG A 260 -11.16 31.22 29.44
N GLY A 261 -10.09 31.34 28.65
CA GLY A 261 -8.73 31.53 29.15
C GLY A 261 -8.14 30.35 29.95
N ARG A 262 -8.66 29.13 29.79
CA ARG A 262 -8.23 27.96 30.57
C ARG A 262 -7.04 27.27 29.92
N ALA A 263 -5.82 27.67 30.29
CA ALA A 263 -4.59 27.23 29.64
C ALA A 263 -4.41 25.70 29.55
N VAL A 264 -4.73 24.94 30.60
CA VAL A 264 -4.61 23.46 30.61
C VAL A 264 -5.61 22.82 29.65
N GLN A 265 -6.86 23.28 29.67
CA GLN A 265 -7.90 22.74 28.80
C GLN A 265 -7.61 23.07 27.33
N THR A 266 -7.01 24.22 27.04
CA THR A 266 -6.61 24.63 25.69
C THR A 266 -5.49 23.74 25.16
N LEU A 267 -4.52 23.39 26.00
CA LEU A 267 -3.46 22.45 25.61
C LEU A 267 -4.04 21.08 25.22
N VAL A 268 -4.83 20.47 26.12
CA VAL A 268 -5.39 19.13 25.90
C VAL A 268 -6.35 19.10 24.71
N SER A 269 -7.26 20.06 24.61
CA SER A 269 -8.23 20.11 23.50
C SER A 269 -7.58 20.44 22.15
N ALA A 270 -6.48 21.22 22.12
CA ALA A 270 -5.71 21.44 20.90
C ALA A 270 -5.00 20.17 20.43
N HIS A 271 -4.39 19.39 21.34
CA HIS A 271 -3.79 18.10 21.03
C HIS A 271 -4.82 17.10 20.50
N LEU A 272 -5.94 16.91 21.21
CA LEU A 272 -7.01 16.02 20.78
C LEU A 272 -7.59 16.40 19.41
N LEU A 273 -7.76 17.70 19.14
CA LEU A 273 -8.22 18.18 17.84
C LEU A 273 -7.22 17.84 16.72
N VAL A 274 -5.92 18.03 16.96
CA VAL A 274 -4.87 17.66 15.99
C VAL A 274 -4.85 16.16 15.76
N VAL A 275 -4.88 15.36 16.84
CA VAL A 275 -4.87 13.90 16.77
C VAL A 275 -6.08 13.36 16.02
N ALA A 276 -7.27 13.88 16.28
CA ALA A 276 -8.49 13.49 15.56
C ALA A 276 -8.46 13.92 14.09
N PHE A 277 -7.68 14.94 13.72
CA PHE A 277 -7.51 15.36 12.34
C PHE A 277 -6.52 14.48 11.56
N ILE A 278 -5.59 13.79 12.23
CA ILE A 278 -4.60 12.91 11.57
C ILE A 278 -5.27 11.85 10.68
N PRO A 279 -6.26 11.05 11.15
CA PRO A 279 -6.93 10.08 10.29
C PRO A 279 -7.63 10.72 9.09
N VAL A 280 -8.28 11.89 9.26
CA VAL A 280 -8.91 12.61 8.14
C VAL A 280 -7.89 12.96 7.08
N LEU A 281 -6.74 13.53 7.49
CA LEU A 281 -5.69 13.91 6.57
C LEU A 281 -5.10 12.70 5.83
N CYS A 282 -4.83 11.60 6.55
CA CYS A 282 -4.35 10.36 5.95
C CYS A 282 -5.33 9.80 4.92
N LYS A 283 -6.64 9.78 5.24
CA LYS A 283 -7.69 9.26 4.35
C LYS A 283 -7.94 10.16 3.15
N LEU A 284 -7.89 11.47 3.33
CA LEU A 284 -7.96 12.42 2.24
C LEU A 284 -6.77 12.23 1.27
N LEU A 285 -5.56 12.03 1.80
CA LEU A 285 -4.38 11.77 0.98
C LEU A 285 -4.47 10.43 0.23
N GLN A 286 -5.00 9.38 0.87
CA GLN A 286 -5.30 8.10 0.21
C GLN A 286 -6.30 8.28 -0.94
N LEU A 287 -7.41 9.00 -0.72
CA LEU A 287 -8.38 9.27 -1.78
C LEU A 287 -7.74 10.03 -2.95
N VAL A 288 -6.95 11.07 -2.66
CA VAL A 288 -6.24 11.82 -3.70
C VAL A 288 -5.30 10.89 -4.46
N TYR A 289 -4.55 10.02 -3.78
CA TYR A 289 -3.66 9.06 -4.44
C TYR A 289 -4.42 8.03 -5.30
N ASP A 290 -5.57 7.53 -4.86
CA ASP A 290 -6.31 6.49 -5.59
C ASP A 290 -7.10 7.06 -6.79
N VAL A 291 -7.67 8.26 -6.64
CA VAL A 291 -8.57 8.87 -7.65
C VAL A 291 -7.81 9.71 -8.67
N LEU A 292 -6.83 10.50 -8.23
CA LEU A 292 -6.13 11.48 -9.10
C LEU A 292 -5.40 10.83 -10.30
N PRO A 293 -4.73 9.66 -10.16
CA PRO A 293 -4.02 9.06 -11.29
C PRO A 293 -4.93 8.50 -12.37
N ARG A 294 -6.14 8.04 -12.03
CA ARG A 294 -6.94 7.23 -12.97
C ARG A 294 -7.82 8.06 -13.90
N HIS A 295 -8.39 9.17 -13.42
CA HIS A 295 -9.34 9.97 -14.19
C HIS A 295 -8.72 11.27 -14.71
N PHE A 296 -8.07 12.04 -13.83
CA PHE A 296 -7.51 13.35 -14.16
C PHE A 296 -6.30 13.23 -15.09
N LEU A 297 -5.34 12.33 -14.82
CA LEU A 297 -4.18 12.15 -15.70
C LEU A 297 -4.59 11.64 -17.09
N ARG A 298 -5.57 10.75 -17.20
CA ARG A 298 -6.02 10.25 -18.52
C ARG A 298 -6.67 11.36 -19.35
N GLN A 299 -7.58 12.13 -18.77
CA GLN A 299 -8.22 13.26 -19.46
C GLN A 299 -7.21 14.38 -19.80
N LEU A 300 -6.29 14.69 -18.88
CA LEU A 300 -5.22 15.65 -19.10
C LEU A 300 -4.26 15.18 -20.21
N MET A 301 -3.89 13.89 -20.24
CA MET A 301 -3.04 13.32 -21.29
C MET A 301 -3.74 13.34 -22.64
N THR A 302 -5.03 12.99 -22.72
CA THR A 302 -5.78 13.07 -23.99
C THR A 302 -5.93 14.50 -24.52
N LEU A 303 -6.04 15.50 -23.63
CA LEU A 303 -6.06 16.91 -24.00
C LEU A 303 -4.68 17.45 -24.40
N LEU A 304 -3.60 16.94 -23.80
CA LEU A 304 -2.22 17.28 -24.16
C LEU A 304 -1.78 16.63 -25.47
N GLU A 305 -2.25 15.40 -25.72
CA GLU A 305 -1.98 14.63 -26.94
C GLU A 305 -2.73 15.21 -28.14
N SER A 306 -3.99 15.63 -27.96
CA SER A 306 -4.73 16.37 -29.00
C SER A 306 -4.16 17.77 -29.28
N ALA A 307 -3.43 18.35 -28.33
CA ALA A 307 -2.73 19.62 -28.50
C ALA A 307 -1.30 19.48 -29.07
N HIS A 308 -0.80 18.28 -29.37
CA HIS A 308 0.60 18.03 -29.80
C HIS A 308 1.68 18.56 -28.81
N LEU A 309 1.31 18.84 -27.56
CA LEU A 309 2.17 19.47 -26.55
C LEU A 309 2.85 18.46 -25.59
N VAL A 310 2.91 17.19 -25.98
CA VAL A 310 3.46 16.09 -25.16
C VAL A 310 4.90 16.39 -24.68
N ALA A 311 5.72 17.05 -25.50
CA ALA A 311 7.06 17.47 -25.11
C ALA A 311 7.06 18.52 -23.98
N LEU A 312 6.13 19.49 -24.01
CA LEU A 312 6.06 20.57 -23.02
C LEU A 312 5.69 20.03 -21.63
N TRP A 313 4.88 18.98 -21.57
CA TRP A 313 4.52 18.34 -20.30
C TRP A 313 5.71 17.73 -19.58
N ASN A 314 6.58 17.04 -20.31
CA ASN A 314 7.80 16.46 -19.72
C ASN A 314 8.72 17.55 -19.17
N TYR A 315 8.87 18.67 -19.88
CA TYR A 315 9.62 19.83 -19.37
C TYR A 315 8.97 20.46 -18.14
N LEU A 316 7.63 20.55 -18.09
CA LEU A 316 6.91 21.07 -16.93
C LEU A 316 7.04 20.15 -15.71
N ALA A 317 6.97 18.84 -15.90
CA ALA A 317 7.15 17.86 -14.83
C ALA A 317 8.56 17.94 -14.24
N ILE A 318 9.59 18.06 -15.09
CA ILE A 318 10.97 18.29 -14.65
C ILE A 318 11.08 19.62 -13.89
N ALA A 319 10.51 20.71 -14.41
CA ALA A 319 10.53 22.01 -13.75
C ALA A 319 9.85 21.99 -12.38
N MET A 320 8.70 21.32 -12.25
CA MET A 320 7.98 21.12 -10.99
C MET A 320 8.81 20.32 -9.98
N ALA A 321 9.49 19.26 -10.42
CA ALA A 321 10.36 18.47 -9.55
C ALA A 321 11.56 19.27 -9.04
N VAL A 322 12.18 20.08 -9.91
CA VAL A 322 13.29 20.98 -9.55
C VAL A 322 12.80 22.05 -8.58
N ALA A 323 11.66 22.69 -8.85
CA ALA A 323 11.06 23.70 -7.97
C ALA A 323 10.72 23.12 -6.59
N ALA A 324 10.14 21.92 -6.52
CA ALA A 324 9.85 21.23 -5.27
C ALA A 324 11.13 20.93 -4.47
N SER A 325 12.19 20.50 -5.15
CA SER A 325 13.50 20.24 -4.54
C SER A 325 14.14 21.51 -3.98
N LEU A 326 14.12 22.60 -4.75
CA LEU A 326 14.61 23.91 -4.30
C LEU A 326 13.78 24.45 -3.12
N ALA A 327 12.46 24.28 -3.17
CA ALA A 327 11.59 24.66 -2.06
C ALA A 327 11.88 23.84 -0.79
N LEU A 328 12.12 22.53 -0.92
CA LEU A 328 12.50 21.68 0.19
C LEU A 328 13.83 22.13 0.81
N ILE A 329 14.85 22.39 -0.02
CA ILE A 329 16.15 22.91 0.43
C ILE A 329 15.97 24.25 1.15
N TYR A 330 15.22 25.18 0.56
CA TYR A 330 14.92 26.47 1.18
C TYR A 330 14.23 26.33 2.54
N VAL A 331 13.24 25.45 2.65
CA VAL A 331 12.54 25.19 3.91
C VAL A 331 13.50 24.58 4.93
N VAL A 332 14.32 23.61 4.57
CA VAL A 332 15.27 22.98 5.50
C VAL A 332 16.29 24.00 5.99
N GLN A 333 16.92 24.75 5.09
CA GLN A 333 17.94 25.72 5.47
C GLN A 333 17.35 26.87 6.30
N ASN A 334 16.22 27.45 5.89
CA ASN A 334 15.68 28.65 6.54
C ASN A 334 14.82 28.35 7.79
N LYS A 335 14.09 27.22 7.83
CA LYS A 335 13.19 26.89 8.95
C LYS A 335 13.79 25.94 9.98
N LEU A 336 14.58 24.96 9.57
CA LEU A 336 15.19 23.97 10.48
C LEU A 336 16.52 24.48 11.07
N PHE A 337 17.33 25.21 10.30
CA PHE A 337 18.65 25.74 10.70
C PHE A 337 18.67 27.27 10.89
N ALA A 338 17.64 27.86 11.49
CA ALA A 338 17.73 29.26 11.90
C ALA A 338 18.92 29.42 12.89
N ARG A 339 20.03 30.00 12.42
CA ARG A 339 21.33 30.13 13.12
C ARG A 339 21.16 30.64 14.55
N ASP A 340 20.25 31.59 14.74
CA ASP A 340 19.86 32.14 16.04
C ASP A 340 19.35 31.10 17.05
N LYS A 341 18.52 30.13 16.61
CA LYS A 341 17.98 29.09 17.49
C LYS A 341 19.05 28.07 17.86
N LEU A 342 20.00 27.81 16.97
CA LEU A 342 21.16 26.97 17.24
C LEU A 342 22.10 27.65 18.24
N LEU A 343 22.41 28.93 18.05
CA LEU A 343 23.25 29.72 18.94
C LEU A 343 22.64 29.82 20.35
N ALA A 344 21.34 30.14 20.45
CA ALA A 344 20.65 30.19 21.75
C ALA A 344 20.66 28.82 22.46
N ARG A 345 20.51 27.71 21.72
CA ARG A 345 20.59 26.35 22.26
C ARG A 345 21.99 25.97 22.71
N ARG A 346 23.04 26.43 22.01
CA ARG A 346 24.44 26.19 22.38
C ARG A 346 24.79 26.92 23.66
N ILE A 347 24.43 28.21 23.76
CA ILE A 347 24.61 29.02 24.98
C ILE A 347 23.92 28.36 26.17
N ALA A 348 22.65 27.94 26.02
CA ALA A 348 21.90 27.28 27.08
C ALA A 348 22.47 25.92 27.53
N ARG A 349 23.29 25.27 26.70
CA ARG A 349 23.93 23.98 27.00
C ARG A 349 25.41 24.11 27.39
N GLY A 350 25.94 25.32 27.51
CA GLY A 350 27.37 25.54 27.78
C GLY A 350 28.27 25.02 26.64
N GLN A 351 27.81 25.08 25.40
CA GLN A 351 28.60 24.69 24.23
C GLN A 351 29.24 25.91 23.58
N CYS A 352 30.40 25.71 22.94
CA CYS A 352 31.06 26.73 22.14
C CYS A 352 30.10 27.31 21.11
N GLN A 353 29.98 28.63 21.11
CA GLN A 353 29.03 29.34 20.24
C GLN A 353 29.31 29.11 18.74
N ASP A 354 30.58 28.90 18.36
CA ASP A 354 30.99 28.66 16.99
C ASP A 354 30.99 27.17 16.59
N CYS A 355 31.93 26.37 17.13
CA CYS A 355 32.08 24.96 16.74
C CYS A 355 31.12 23.96 17.44
N GLY A 356 30.45 24.33 18.54
CA GLY A 356 29.50 23.47 19.24
C GLY A 356 30.07 22.45 20.22
N LEU A 357 31.39 22.44 20.47
CA LEU A 357 32.02 21.59 21.50
C LEU A 357 31.48 21.94 22.90
N ALA A 358 31.21 20.93 23.75
CA ALA A 358 30.85 21.17 25.14
C ALA A 358 32.04 21.78 25.90
N LEU A 359 31.79 22.90 26.59
CA LEU A 359 32.83 23.64 27.29
C LEU A 359 32.67 23.48 28.82
N PRO A 360 33.79 23.49 29.57
CA PRO A 360 33.75 23.71 31.01
C PRO A 360 33.07 25.05 31.35
N PRO A 361 32.39 25.15 32.50
CA PRO A 361 31.74 26.40 32.92
C PRO A 361 32.75 27.56 32.94
N ASP A 362 32.31 28.72 32.47
CA ASP A 362 33.06 29.99 32.44
C ASP A 362 34.38 30.00 31.63
N SER A 363 34.56 29.04 30.72
CA SER A 363 35.68 29.11 29.76
C SER A 363 35.55 30.31 28.82
N ALA A 364 36.55 31.20 28.85
CA ALA A 364 36.58 32.40 28.01
C ALA A 364 36.82 32.09 26.53
N PHE A 365 37.56 31.01 26.23
CA PHE A 365 37.91 30.59 24.87
C PHE A 365 37.65 29.08 24.68
N CYS A 366 37.32 28.68 23.46
CA CYS A 366 37.18 27.27 23.12
C CYS A 366 38.55 26.59 22.89
N PRO A 367 38.85 25.46 23.54
CA PRO A 367 40.14 24.77 23.36
C PRO A 367 40.29 24.11 21.98
N ALA A 368 39.19 23.87 21.26
CA ALA A 368 39.23 23.22 19.94
C ALA A 368 39.27 24.19 18.76
N CYS A 369 38.67 25.38 18.87
CA CYS A 369 38.62 26.34 17.76
C CYS A 369 39.12 27.75 18.11
N GLY A 370 39.49 28.03 19.36
CA GLY A 370 40.00 29.33 19.79
C GLY A 370 38.95 30.44 19.90
N PHE A 371 37.67 30.18 19.61
CA PHE A 371 36.63 31.21 19.63
C PHE A 371 36.36 31.75 21.04
N GLY A 372 36.40 33.08 21.19
CA GLY A 372 36.07 33.79 22.42
C GLY A 372 34.57 33.75 22.72
N GLN A 373 34.20 33.30 23.92
CA GLN A 373 32.80 33.10 24.31
C GLN A 373 32.12 34.38 24.83
N PHE A 374 32.88 35.37 25.26
CA PHE A 374 32.36 36.58 25.89
C PHE A 374 32.94 37.86 25.29
N VAL A 375 32.12 38.91 25.28
CA VAL A 375 32.46 40.29 24.91
C VAL A 375 31.92 41.24 25.99
N PRO A 376 32.56 42.40 26.23
CA PRO A 376 32.01 43.40 27.14
C PRO A 376 30.71 43.97 26.59
N CYS A 377 29.70 44.10 27.45
CA CYS A 377 28.41 44.69 27.08
C CYS A 377 28.57 46.22 26.87
N PRO A 378 28.06 46.80 25.78
CA PRO A 378 28.14 48.24 25.55
C PRO A 378 27.34 49.08 26.56
N HIS A 379 26.39 48.47 27.28
CA HIS A 379 25.52 49.17 28.22
C HIS A 379 26.00 49.13 29.67
N CYS A 380 26.59 48.02 30.11
CA CYS A 380 27.03 47.84 31.50
C CYS A 380 28.51 47.48 31.66
N GLY A 381 29.26 47.29 30.57
CA GLY A 381 30.68 46.92 30.57
C GLY A 381 30.99 45.48 30.98
N GLN A 382 30.03 44.74 31.54
CA GLN A 382 30.23 43.38 32.02
C GLN A 382 30.26 42.34 30.87
N ALA A 383 30.95 41.23 31.10
CA ALA A 383 31.11 40.15 30.12
C ALA A 383 29.76 39.48 29.79
N THR A 384 29.42 39.39 28.51
CA THR A 384 28.22 38.72 28.01
C THR A 384 28.53 37.88 26.78
N HIS A 385 27.67 36.90 26.46
CA HIS A 385 27.89 36.02 25.32
C HIS A 385 27.95 36.79 24.00
N VAL A 386 28.96 36.51 23.17
CA VAL A 386 29.14 37.13 21.83
C VAL A 386 27.89 37.00 20.98
N HIS A 387 27.28 35.81 21.01
CA HIS A 387 26.07 35.51 20.26
C HIS A 387 24.79 35.57 21.11
N GLY A 388 24.82 36.20 22.29
CA GLY A 388 23.62 36.51 23.09
C GLY A 388 22.75 37.62 22.46
N ARG A 389 21.41 37.51 22.60
CA ARG A 389 20.47 38.57 22.20
C ARG A 389 20.32 39.66 23.27
N PHE A 390 20.50 39.28 24.53
CA PHE A 390 20.40 40.15 25.69
C PHE A 390 21.66 39.97 26.54
N CYS A 391 22.06 41.02 27.23
CA CYS A 391 23.13 40.95 28.21
C CYS A 391 22.75 40.00 29.35
N ARG A 392 23.67 39.12 29.76
CA ARG A 392 23.45 38.23 30.92
C ARG A 392 23.30 39.00 32.24
N GLU A 393 23.95 40.15 32.36
CA GLU A 393 24.02 40.92 33.61
C GLU A 393 22.95 42.01 33.69
N CYS A 394 22.78 42.84 32.64
CA CYS A 394 21.84 43.98 32.67
C CYS A 394 20.53 43.73 31.90
N GLY A 395 20.40 42.62 31.17
CA GLY A 395 19.21 42.28 30.39
C GLY A 395 18.93 43.16 29.16
N GLN A 396 19.75 44.19 28.89
CA GLN A 396 19.57 45.05 27.71
C GLN A 396 19.91 44.32 26.41
N ALA A 397 19.24 44.68 25.32
CA ALA A 397 19.42 44.05 24.02
C ALA A 397 20.82 44.35 23.47
N MET A 398 21.56 43.31 23.09
CA MET A 398 22.84 43.46 22.39
C MET A 398 22.53 43.86 20.95
N GLY A 399 22.70 45.14 20.61
CA GLY A 399 22.50 45.63 19.24
C GLY A 399 23.40 44.88 18.26
N ARG A 400 22.82 44.21 17.27
CA ARG A 400 23.56 43.66 16.14
C ARG A 400 23.19 44.41 14.88
N GLU A 401 24.14 45.14 14.32
CA GLU A 401 24.22 45.26 12.87
C GLU A 401 24.59 43.88 12.32
N SER A 402 23.70 43.33 11.52
CA SER A 402 23.94 42.14 10.72
C SER A 402 25.04 42.45 9.70
N THR A 403 26.30 42.18 10.04
CA THR A 403 27.32 42.00 9.01
C THR A 403 27.13 40.61 8.41
N GLN A 404 27.02 40.62 7.08
CA GLN A 404 26.51 39.60 6.13
C GLN A 404 26.84 38.14 6.42
#